data_AF-A0A9W6MET1-F1
#
_entry.id   AF-A0A9W6MET1-F1
#
_cell.length_a   1.000
_cell.length_b   1.000
_cell.length_c   1.000
_cell.angle_alpha   90.00
_cell.angle_beta   90.00
_cell.angle_gamma   90.00
#
_symmetry.space_group_name_H-M   'P 1'
#
loop_
_entity.id
_entity.type
_entity.pdbx_description
1 polymer ?
#
loop_
_entity_poly.entity_id
_entity_poly.type
_entity_poly.pdbx_seq_one_letter_code
_entity_poly.pdbx_strand_id
1 'polypeptide(L)'
;MRKIIVGLLVAFAGLALLAAPAAAQVAKPSKALVSCPGSKSQTDDGITVRVYYVPYGNNCQVNHVQAWSAQGSKYGHFNLFGPYGWSDNSPTKSWGWGEPYDSYPWAIAWPGHLWCAKFYDGNNQPVTGNVCVTI
;
A
#
# COMPACT_ATOMS: atom_id res chain seq x y z
N MET A 1 32.27 -13.54 -84.63
CA MET A 1 31.04 -14.36 -84.48
C MET A 1 31.35 -15.54 -83.57
N ARG A 2 30.37 -15.98 -82.77
CA ARG A 2 30.34 -17.13 -81.83
C ARG A 2 30.77 -16.77 -80.40
N LYS A 3 29.78 -16.62 -79.49
CA LYS A 3 29.07 -17.65 -78.68
C LYS A 3 29.92 -18.01 -77.44
N ILE A 4 29.54 -17.57 -76.23
CA ILE A 4 28.53 -18.12 -75.31
C ILE A 4 29.14 -19.10 -74.28
N ILE A 5 29.11 -18.62 -73.02
CA ILE A 5 28.74 -19.24 -71.72
C ILE A 5 29.63 -20.33 -71.05
N VAL A 6 29.77 -20.11 -69.73
CA VAL A 6 29.73 -21.05 -68.57
C VAL A 6 31.07 -21.31 -67.88
N GLY A 7 31.09 -21.09 -66.56
CA GLY A 7 32.04 -21.71 -65.62
C GLY A 7 32.47 -20.73 -64.54
N LEU A 8 31.68 -20.52 -63.49
CA LEU A 8 31.83 -21.21 -62.20
C LEU A 8 33.22 -20.99 -61.58
N LEU A 9 33.30 -20.18 -60.52
CA LEU A 9 34.05 -20.55 -59.31
C LEU A 9 33.82 -19.54 -58.18
N VAL A 10 33.39 -20.13 -57.07
CA VAL A 10 33.18 -19.57 -55.75
C VAL A 10 34.54 -19.18 -55.16
N ALA A 11 34.63 -18.02 -54.54
CA ALA A 11 35.63 -17.75 -53.50
C ALA A 11 35.02 -16.83 -52.45
N PHE A 12 34.44 -17.47 -51.43
CA PHE A 12 34.21 -16.91 -50.11
C PHE A 12 35.51 -16.25 -49.61
N ALA A 13 35.48 -14.94 -49.38
CA ALA A 13 36.45 -14.26 -48.55
C ALA A 13 35.70 -13.72 -47.33
N GLY A 14 35.93 -14.39 -46.21
CA GLY A 14 35.21 -14.22 -44.97
C GLY A 14 35.30 -12.79 -44.43
N LEU A 15 34.13 -12.18 -44.23
CA LEU A 15 33.98 -11.16 -43.22
C LEU A 15 33.49 -11.88 -41.97
N ALA A 16 34.44 -12.24 -41.10
CA ALA A 16 34.15 -12.74 -39.77
C ALA A 16 33.53 -11.61 -38.94
N LEU A 17 32.23 -11.38 -39.08
CA LEU A 17 31.46 -10.74 -38.03
C LEU A 17 31.36 -11.75 -36.88
N LEU A 18 32.13 -11.50 -35.82
CA LEU A 18 31.87 -12.06 -34.51
C LEU A 18 30.48 -11.55 -34.05
N ALA A 19 29.43 -12.23 -34.50
CA ALA A 19 28.11 -12.11 -33.93
C ALA A 19 28.15 -12.80 -32.56
N ALA A 20 28.51 -12.03 -31.53
CA ALA A 20 28.29 -12.44 -30.15
C ALA A 20 26.79 -12.81 -30.01
N PRO A 21 26.45 -13.93 -29.35
CA PRO A 21 25.06 -14.23 -29.08
C PRO A 21 24.55 -13.10 -28.20
N ALA A 22 23.65 -12.27 -28.74
CA ALA A 22 22.83 -11.39 -27.94
C ALA A 22 22.06 -12.31 -27.00
N ALA A 23 22.55 -12.43 -25.76
CA ALA A 23 21.85 -13.10 -24.70
C ALA A 23 20.55 -12.34 -24.52
N ALA A 24 19.49 -12.84 -25.16
CA ALA A 24 18.14 -12.42 -24.91
C ALA A 24 17.92 -12.68 -23.42
N GLN A 25 18.06 -11.62 -22.62
CA GLN A 25 17.67 -11.66 -21.23
C GLN A 25 16.16 -11.89 -21.27
N VAL A 26 15.77 -13.16 -21.07
CA VAL A 26 14.39 -13.52 -20.82
C VAL A 26 14.01 -12.69 -19.60
N ALA A 27 13.26 -11.62 -19.85
CA ALA A 27 12.66 -10.81 -18.81
C ALA A 27 11.83 -11.79 -17.98
N LYS A 28 12.37 -12.19 -16.82
CA LYS A 28 11.64 -13.02 -15.87
C LYS A 28 10.32 -12.28 -15.63
N PRO A 29 9.16 -12.95 -15.67
CA PRO A 29 7.89 -12.29 -15.46
C PRO A 29 7.99 -11.51 -14.16
N SER A 30 7.94 -10.17 -14.27
CA SER A 30 7.93 -9.30 -13.12
C SER A 30 6.66 -9.65 -12.36
N LYS A 31 6.82 -10.23 -11.18
CA LYS A 31 5.71 -10.54 -10.28
C LYS A 31 4.87 -9.27 -10.14
N ALA A 32 3.64 -9.29 -10.63
CA ALA A 32 2.77 -8.13 -10.60
C ALA A 32 2.62 -7.70 -9.13
N LEU A 33 3.09 -6.49 -8.81
CA LEU A 33 2.88 -5.88 -7.50
C LEU A 33 1.37 -5.73 -7.31
N VAL A 34 0.86 -6.19 -6.17
CA VAL A 34 -0.55 -5.98 -5.82
C VAL A 34 -0.81 -4.48 -5.71
N SER A 35 -1.85 -4.02 -6.42
CA SER A 35 -2.32 -2.64 -6.33
C SER A 35 -3.13 -2.47 -5.06
N CYS A 36 -2.57 -1.77 -4.08
CA CYS A 36 -3.26 -1.41 -2.84
C CYS A 36 -3.93 -0.04 -2.96
N PRO A 37 -5.06 0.20 -2.26
CA PRO A 37 -5.85 1.42 -2.41
C PRO A 37 -5.17 2.70 -1.88
N GLY A 38 -3.94 2.62 -1.37
CA GLY A 38 -3.20 3.73 -0.77
C GLY A 38 -3.72 4.08 0.62
N SER A 39 -4.94 4.64 0.70
CA SER A 39 -5.62 4.89 1.97
C SER A 39 -7.15 4.87 1.83
N LYS A 40 -7.85 4.62 2.94
CA LYS A 40 -9.30 4.77 3.07
C LYS A 40 -9.59 5.53 4.36
N SER A 41 -10.62 6.36 4.38
CA SER A 41 -10.99 7.11 5.58
C SER A 41 -12.50 7.22 5.76
N GLN A 42 -12.92 7.36 7.01
CA GLN A 42 -14.29 7.63 7.42
C GLN A 42 -14.28 8.76 8.45
N THR A 43 -15.14 9.75 8.25
CA THR A 43 -15.38 10.83 9.21
C THR A 43 -16.80 10.70 9.73
N ASP A 44 -16.94 10.64 11.05
CA ASP A 44 -18.24 10.63 11.72
C ASP A 44 -18.06 11.09 13.17
N ASP A 45 -19.15 11.57 13.79
CA ASP A 45 -19.21 11.95 15.21
C ASP A 45 -18.04 12.83 15.70
N GLY A 46 -17.58 13.73 14.83
CA GLY A 46 -16.51 14.69 15.14
C GLY A 46 -15.08 14.13 15.15
N ILE A 47 -14.85 12.88 14.74
CA ILE A 47 -13.52 12.31 14.52
C ILE A 47 -13.37 11.75 13.10
N THR A 48 -12.14 11.56 12.65
CA THR A 48 -11.84 10.84 11.40
C THR A 48 -10.90 9.70 11.67
N VAL A 49 -11.15 8.58 11.02
CA VAL A 49 -10.28 7.40 11.00
C VAL A 49 -9.74 7.22 9.60
N ARG A 50 -8.45 6.96 9.45
CA ARG A 50 -7.81 6.65 8.17
C ARG A 50 -6.93 5.43 8.29
N VAL A 51 -7.04 4.54 7.32
CA VAL A 51 -6.26 3.30 7.20
C VAL A 51 -5.34 3.44 6.01
N TYR A 52 -4.04 3.19 6.19
CA TYR A 52 -3.05 3.24 5.13
C TYR A 52 -2.62 1.83 4.73
N TYR A 53 -2.55 1.60 3.42
CA TYR A 53 -2.24 0.30 2.84
C TYR A 53 -0.90 0.35 2.13
N VAL A 54 -0.11 -0.70 2.32
CA VAL A 54 1.13 -0.92 1.58
C VAL A 54 1.12 -2.33 0.96
N PRO A 55 1.78 -2.53 -0.19
CA PRO A 55 1.98 -3.87 -0.74
C PRO A 55 2.84 -4.73 0.21
N TYR A 56 2.40 -5.96 0.46
CA TYR A 56 3.15 -6.96 1.23
C TYR A 56 3.01 -8.35 0.59
N GLY A 57 4.07 -8.78 -0.11
CA GLY A 57 4.05 -10.04 -0.87
C GLY A 57 3.00 -10.01 -1.99
N ASN A 58 1.97 -10.85 -1.87
CA ASN A 58 0.83 -10.93 -2.80
C ASN A 58 -0.45 -10.33 -2.20
N ASN A 59 -0.34 -9.55 -1.14
CA ASN A 59 -1.48 -8.97 -0.44
C ASN A 59 -1.25 -7.48 -0.17
N CYS A 60 -2.28 -6.82 0.32
CA CYS A 60 -2.15 -5.53 0.98
C CYS A 60 -2.03 -5.73 2.49
N GLN A 61 -1.26 -4.86 3.12
CA GLN A 61 -1.12 -4.79 4.56
C GLN A 61 -1.57 -3.41 5.03
N VAL A 62 -2.27 -3.36 6.14
CA VAL A 62 -2.48 -2.12 6.90
C VAL A 62 -1.16 -1.77 7.57
N ASN A 63 -0.51 -0.72 7.07
CA ASN A 63 0.74 -0.20 7.61
C ASN A 63 0.47 0.54 8.92
N HIS A 64 -0.40 1.54 8.87
CA HIS A 64 -0.81 2.29 10.04
C HIS A 64 -2.25 2.78 9.92
N VAL A 65 -2.83 3.06 11.08
CA VAL A 65 -4.17 3.63 11.26
C VAL A 65 -4.04 4.92 12.03
N GLN A 66 -4.72 5.95 11.54
CA GLN A 66 -4.79 7.27 12.13
C GLN A 66 -6.19 7.53 12.68
N ALA A 67 -6.25 8.20 13.83
CA ALA A 67 -7.46 8.85 14.32
C ALA A 67 -7.16 10.30 14.72
N TRP A 68 -8.06 11.23 14.40
CA TRP A 68 -7.93 12.63 14.82
C TRP A 68 -9.29 13.31 15.02
N SER A 69 -9.26 14.43 15.75
CA SER A 69 -10.43 15.29 15.90
C SER A 69 -10.70 16.04 14.60
N ALA A 70 -11.88 15.81 14.02
CA ALA A 70 -12.36 16.56 12.87
C ALA A 70 -13.02 17.89 13.29
N GLN A 71 -13.27 18.09 14.59
CA GLN A 71 -14.02 19.22 15.14
C GLN A 71 -13.33 19.81 16.37
N GLY A 72 -12.58 20.88 16.17
CA GLY A 72 -11.90 21.61 17.23
C GLY A 72 -10.91 20.77 18.03
N SER A 73 -10.36 21.38 19.09
CA SER A 73 -9.50 20.69 20.04
C SER A 73 -10.32 19.92 21.07
N LYS A 74 -9.83 18.76 21.51
CA LYS A 74 -10.50 17.90 22.51
C LYS A 74 -9.49 17.42 23.54
N TYR A 75 -9.89 17.34 24.81
CA TYR A 75 -9.08 16.72 25.87
C TYR A 75 -9.55 15.29 26.11
N GLY A 76 -8.62 14.33 26.06
CA GLY A 76 -8.98 12.92 26.13
C GLY A 76 -7.97 12.02 25.42
N HIS A 77 -8.43 10.85 25.01
CA HIS A 77 -7.62 9.87 24.26
C HIS A 77 -8.45 9.15 23.19
N PHE A 78 -7.76 8.64 22.17
CA PHE A 78 -8.31 7.78 21.15
C PHE A 78 -8.05 6.32 21.52
N ASN A 79 -9.08 5.48 21.36
CA ASN A 79 -8.91 4.04 21.31
C ASN A 79 -9.11 3.60 19.86
N LEU A 80 -8.10 2.92 19.32
CA LEU A 80 -8.13 2.28 18.02
C LEU A 80 -8.42 0.79 18.20
N PHE A 81 -9.25 0.25 17.32
CA PHE A 81 -9.65 -1.15 17.31
C PHE A 81 -9.53 -1.71 15.90
N GLY A 82 -9.17 -2.98 15.82
CA GLY A 82 -8.98 -3.67 14.56
C GLY A 82 -9.43 -5.13 14.63
N PRO A 83 -9.21 -5.86 13.53
CA PRO A 83 -9.52 -7.27 13.44
C PRO A 83 -8.78 -8.11 14.49
N TYR A 84 -9.31 -9.29 14.79
CA TYR A 84 -8.70 -10.27 15.69
C TYR A 84 -8.48 -9.77 17.14
N GLY A 85 -9.27 -8.78 17.58
CA GLY A 85 -9.15 -8.21 18.92
C GLY A 85 -7.97 -7.24 19.09
N TRP A 86 -7.35 -6.82 17.99
CA TRP A 86 -6.30 -5.81 18.05
C TRP A 86 -6.85 -4.48 18.58
N SER A 87 -6.10 -3.83 19.47
CA SER A 87 -6.40 -2.51 19.96
C SER A 87 -5.14 -1.76 20.34
N ASP A 88 -5.20 -0.43 20.26
CA ASP A 88 -4.15 0.47 20.71
C ASP A 88 -4.77 1.76 21.24
N ASN A 89 -4.14 2.38 22.24
CA ASN A 89 -4.69 3.54 22.92
C ASN A 89 -3.68 4.68 22.92
N SER A 90 -4.15 5.86 22.54
CA SER A 90 -3.34 7.07 22.63
C SER A 90 -3.15 7.49 24.09
N PRO A 91 -2.14 8.31 24.41
CA PRO A 91 -2.09 9.01 25.67
C PRO A 91 -3.30 9.94 25.86
N THR A 92 -3.68 10.18 27.11
CA THR A 92 -4.64 11.23 27.47
C THR A 92 -3.96 12.60 27.44
N LYS A 93 -4.39 13.46 26.53
CA LYS A 93 -3.87 14.84 26.39
C LYS A 93 -4.87 15.74 25.68
N SER A 94 -4.51 17.01 25.53
CA SER A 94 -5.20 17.90 24.60
C SER A 94 -4.75 17.57 23.17
N TRP A 95 -5.71 17.20 22.34
CA TRP A 95 -5.54 16.97 20.92
C TRP A 95 -5.96 18.22 20.16
N GLY A 96 -5.07 18.74 19.33
CA GLY A 96 -5.37 19.81 18.40
C GLY A 96 -6.34 19.38 17.31
N TRP A 97 -6.99 20.34 16.66
CA TRP A 97 -7.75 20.06 15.44
C TRP A 97 -6.81 19.49 14.37
N GLY A 98 -7.20 18.35 13.79
CA GLY A 98 -6.39 17.67 12.77
C GLY A 98 -5.14 16.96 13.29
N GLU A 99 -4.85 16.98 14.60
CA GLU A 99 -3.70 16.28 15.18
C GLU A 99 -3.97 14.76 15.21
N PRO A 100 -3.18 13.94 14.48
CA PRO A 100 -3.39 12.50 14.43
C PRO A 100 -2.73 11.79 15.61
N TYR A 101 -3.41 10.75 16.07
CA TYR A 101 -2.79 9.62 16.73
C TYR A 101 -2.56 8.51 15.70
N ASP A 102 -1.32 8.06 15.59
CA ASP A 102 -0.87 7.00 14.70
C ASP A 102 -0.64 5.69 15.45
N SER A 103 -1.12 4.59 14.89
CA SER A 103 -0.78 3.25 15.35
C SER A 103 -0.43 2.33 14.19
N TYR A 104 0.52 1.40 14.41
CA TYR A 104 1.17 0.62 13.37
C TYR A 104 0.92 -0.89 13.57
N PRO A 105 -0.26 -1.40 13.19
CA PRO A 105 -0.63 -2.80 13.43
C PRO A 105 0.10 -3.80 12.54
N TRP A 106 0.61 -3.38 11.38
CA TRP A 106 1.26 -4.27 10.40
C TRP A 106 0.42 -5.52 10.08
N ALA A 107 -0.89 -5.36 9.90
CA ALA A 107 -1.82 -6.48 9.73
C ALA A 107 -2.22 -6.69 8.26
N ILE A 108 -2.42 -7.93 7.82
CA ILE A 108 -2.91 -8.21 6.45
C ILE A 108 -4.33 -7.65 6.28
N ALA A 109 -4.54 -6.94 5.18
CA ALA A 109 -5.79 -6.29 4.84
C ALA A 109 -6.73 -7.27 4.11
N TRP A 110 -7.67 -7.87 4.85
CA TRP A 110 -8.68 -8.77 4.28
C TRP A 110 -9.99 -8.02 4.02
N PRO A 111 -10.73 -8.35 2.93
CA PRO A 111 -12.03 -7.76 2.66
C PRO A 111 -13.00 -7.93 3.83
N GLY A 112 -13.71 -6.86 4.19
CA GLY A 112 -14.68 -6.85 5.29
C GLY A 112 -14.08 -6.66 6.69
N HIS A 113 -12.75 -6.60 6.81
CA HIS A 113 -12.12 -6.16 8.05
C HIS A 113 -12.47 -4.70 8.36
N LEU A 114 -12.69 -4.44 9.66
CA LEU A 114 -13.01 -3.12 10.17
C LEU A 114 -11.85 -2.58 11.00
N TRP A 115 -11.52 -1.31 10.77
CA TRP A 115 -10.63 -0.53 11.61
C TRP A 115 -11.39 0.65 12.15
N CYS A 116 -11.50 0.72 13.48
CA CYS A 116 -12.34 1.69 14.14
C CYS A 116 -11.53 2.57 15.09
N ALA A 117 -12.05 3.75 15.36
CA ALA A 117 -11.60 4.58 16.46
C ALA A 117 -12.80 5.07 17.28
N LYS A 118 -12.52 5.41 18.53
CA LYS A 118 -13.45 6.06 19.42
C LYS A 118 -12.69 7.05 20.30
N PHE A 119 -13.28 8.20 20.59
CA PHE A 119 -12.69 9.19 21.49
C PHE A 119 -13.34 9.10 22.86
N TYR A 120 -12.49 9.16 23.89
CA TYR A 120 -12.87 9.16 25.29
C TYR A 120 -12.35 10.45 25.94
N ASP A 121 -13.11 11.00 26.89
CA ASP A 121 -12.67 12.15 27.66
C ASP A 121 -11.58 11.76 28.69
N GLY A 122 -11.11 12.74 29.46
CA GLY A 122 -10.13 12.52 30.52
C GLY A 122 -10.58 11.62 31.66
N ASN A 123 -11.88 11.34 31.79
CA ASN A 123 -12.48 10.46 32.80
C ASN A 123 -12.83 9.09 32.21
N ASN A 124 -12.33 8.78 31.02
CA ASN A 124 -12.59 7.54 30.29
C ASN A 124 -14.08 7.33 29.96
N GLN A 125 -14.85 8.43 29.79
CA GLN A 125 -16.21 8.37 29.29
C GLN A 125 -16.21 8.50 27.76
N PRO A 126 -17.01 7.69 27.05
CA PRO A 126 -17.08 7.75 25.60
C PRO A 126 -17.70 9.08 25.15
N VAL A 127 -16.98 9.85 24.35
CA VAL A 127 -17.45 11.11 23.78
C VAL A 127 -18.04 10.90 22.39
N THR A 128 -17.53 9.90 21.66
CA THR A 128 -18.02 9.54 20.34
C THR A 128 -18.51 8.10 20.28
N GLY A 129 -19.29 7.76 19.25
CA GLY A 129 -19.50 6.40 18.78
C GLY A 129 -18.24 5.80 18.15
N ASN A 130 -18.38 4.56 17.66
CA ASN A 130 -17.34 3.89 16.89
C ASN A 130 -17.35 4.41 15.46
N VAL A 131 -16.25 5.00 15.01
CA VAL A 131 -16.08 5.42 13.62
C VAL A 131 -15.19 4.41 12.92
N CYS A 132 -15.71 3.74 11.88
CA CYS A 132 -15.05 2.58 11.29
C CYS A 132 -14.81 2.73 9.79
N VAL A 133 -13.65 2.26 9.34
CA VAL A 133 -13.30 2.09 7.93
C VAL A 133 -13.35 0.61 7.59
N THR A 134 -14.06 0.27 6.51
CA THR A 134 -14.10 -1.10 5.98
C THR A 134 -13.05 -1.27 4.88
N ILE A 135 -12.27 -2.34 4.98
CA ILE A 135 -11.30 -2.77 3.96
C ILE A 135 -12.03 -3.38 2.77
#